data_AF-A0AAJ0GMR3-F1
#
_entry.id   AF-A0AAJ0GMR3-F1
#
_cell.length_a   1.000
_cell.length_b   1.000
_cell.length_c   1.000
_cell.angle_alpha   90.00
_cell.angle_beta   90.00
_cell.angle_gamma   90.00
#
_symmetry.space_group_name_H-M   'P 1'
#
loop_
_entity.id
_entity.type
_entity.pdbx_description
1 polymer ?
#
loop_
_entity_poly.entity_id
_entity_poly.type
_entity_poly.pdbx_seq_one_letter_code
_entity_poly.pdbx_strand_id
1 'polypeptide(L)'
;MTVAGALTRLPPTELNFAKTHGILFSGKQNDDLESTTGRFLALLDNHIDRSARRWLEPGYYIDIANICALNGYGGENIPIASALKITSSQPNAESESQDQPMQEGTTPRATAVASIDDAVDGARRGLSR
;
A
#
# COMPACT_ATOMS: atom_id res chain seq x y z
N MET A 1 -12.74 -28.67 30.98
CA MET A 1 -11.75 -27.58 31.02
C MET A 1 -12.13 -26.58 29.93
N THR A 2 -12.87 -25.54 30.30
CA THR A 2 -13.24 -24.47 29.37
C THR A 2 -12.08 -23.51 29.30
N VAL A 3 -11.39 -23.44 28.16
CA VAL A 3 -10.47 -22.34 27.89
C VAL A 3 -11.34 -21.12 27.64
N ALA A 4 -11.65 -20.38 28.70
CA ALA A 4 -12.08 -19.01 28.57
C ALA A 4 -10.90 -18.27 27.94
N GLY A 5 -10.93 -18.12 26.61
CA GLY A 5 -10.01 -17.24 25.91
C GLY A 5 -10.17 -15.88 26.57
N ALA A 6 -9.14 -15.44 27.30
CA ALA A 6 -9.12 -14.09 27.83
C ALA A 6 -9.38 -13.18 26.65
N LEU A 7 -10.47 -12.41 26.70
CA LEU A 7 -10.75 -11.39 25.70
C LEU A 7 -9.68 -10.32 25.85
N THR A 8 -8.50 -10.55 25.26
CA THR A 8 -7.40 -9.60 25.27
C THR A 8 -7.88 -8.40 24.49
N ARG A 9 -8.19 -7.33 25.22
CA ARG A 9 -8.68 -6.09 24.64
C ARG A 9 -7.56 -5.54 23.75
N LEU A 10 -7.85 -5.38 22.46
CA LEU A 10 -6.88 -4.82 21.51
C LEU A 10 -6.36 -3.46 22.03
N PRO A 11 -5.06 -3.19 21.87
CA PRO A 11 -4.51 -1.85 22.06
C PRO A 11 -5.33 -0.80 21.29
N PRO A 12 -5.48 0.42 21.83
CA PRO A 12 -6.25 1.47 21.16
C PRO A 12 -5.79 1.76 19.72
N THR A 13 -4.48 1.69 19.44
CA THR A 13 -3.93 1.88 18.09
C THR A 13 -4.43 0.80 17.13
N GLU A 14 -4.28 -0.48 17.49
CA GLU A 14 -4.73 -1.61 16.68
C GLU A 14 -6.26 -1.61 16.50
N LEU A 15 -7.01 -1.23 17.54
CA LEU A 15 -8.47 -1.12 17.46
C LEU A 15 -8.91 -0.06 16.44
N ASN A 16 -8.31 1.14 16.47
CA ASN A 16 -8.68 2.19 15.53
C ASN A 16 -8.22 1.83 14.10
N PHE A 17 -7.05 1.21 13.95
CA PHE A 17 -6.59 0.66 12.66
C PHE A 17 -7.61 -0.34 12.08
N ALA A 18 -7.98 -1.36 12.87
CA ALA A 18 -8.93 -2.38 12.43
C ALA A 18 -10.31 -1.78 12.07
N LYS A 19 -10.78 -0.78 12.85
CA LYS A 19 -12.03 -0.07 12.54
C LYS A 19 -11.93 0.74 11.26
N THR A 20 -10.85 1.48 11.03
CA THR A 20 -10.62 2.24 9.79
C THR A 20 -10.67 1.31 8.58
N HIS A 21 -9.94 0.20 8.60
CA HIS A 21 -9.99 -0.78 7.50
C HIS A 21 -11.35 -1.46 7.39
N GLY A 22 -12.07 -1.68 8.50
CA GLY A 22 -13.43 -2.21 8.48
C GLY A 22 -14.43 -1.27 7.79
N ILE A 23 -14.33 0.04 8.04
CA ILE A 23 -15.13 1.07 7.36
C ILE A 23 -14.80 1.09 5.86
N LEU A 24 -13.51 1.17 5.52
CA LEU A 24 -13.04 1.18 4.12
C LEU A 24 -13.47 -0.08 3.35
N PHE A 25 -13.36 -1.25 3.98
CA PHE A 25 -13.73 -2.53 3.36
C PHE A 25 -15.24 -2.67 3.18
N SER A 26 -16.03 -2.30 4.19
CA SER A 26 -17.47 -2.50 4.17
C SER A 26 -18.25 -1.38 3.47
N GLY A 27 -17.63 -0.20 3.32
CA GLY A 27 -18.29 1.02 2.84
C GLY A 27 -19.39 1.54 3.78
N LYS A 28 -19.47 1.05 5.02
CA LYS A 28 -20.47 1.44 6.03
C LYS A 28 -19.85 2.36 7.07
N GLN A 29 -20.68 3.19 7.72
CA GLN A 29 -20.23 4.14 8.76
C GLN A 29 -19.16 5.13 8.26
N ASN A 30 -19.30 5.63 7.03
CA ASN A 30 -18.33 6.57 6.46
C ASN A 30 -18.20 7.86 7.29
N ASP A 31 -19.26 8.28 7.98
CA ASP A 31 -19.26 9.42 8.90
C ASP A 31 -18.23 9.26 10.03
N ASP A 32 -17.91 8.02 10.41
CA ASP A 32 -16.92 7.71 11.45
C ASP A 32 -15.48 7.63 10.90
N LEU A 33 -15.30 7.55 9.57
CA LEU A 33 -14.00 7.25 8.95
C LEU A 33 -12.91 8.25 9.34
N GLU A 34 -13.22 9.55 9.19
CA GLU A 34 -12.27 10.63 9.49
C GLU A 34 -11.88 10.61 10.97
N SER A 35 -12.86 10.48 11.86
CA SER A 35 -12.62 10.46 13.30
C SER A 35 -11.78 9.25 13.74
N THR A 36 -12.03 8.08 13.14
CA THR A 36 -11.35 6.83 13.49
C THR A 36 -9.92 6.83 12.96
N THR A 37 -9.72 7.33 11.73
CA THR A 37 -8.40 7.53 11.12
C THR A 37 -7.58 8.54 11.91
N GLY A 38 -8.16 9.68 12.29
CA GLY A 38 -7.48 10.68 13.11
C GLY A 38 -7.02 10.12 14.46
N ARG A 39 -7.85 9.30 15.11
CA ARG A 39 -7.48 8.60 16.36
C ARG A 39 -6.38 7.57 16.16
N PHE A 40 -6.39 6.81 15.06
CA PHE A 40 -5.30 5.90 14.73
C PHE A 40 -3.99 6.65 14.57
N LEU A 41 -3.97 7.70 13.74
CA LEU A 41 -2.77 8.51 13.47
C LEU A 41 -2.23 9.18 14.75
N ALA A 42 -3.09 9.74 15.58
CA ALA A 42 -2.69 10.38 16.84
C ALA A 42 -2.03 9.40 17.84
N LEU A 43 -2.35 8.10 17.75
CA LEU A 43 -1.78 7.06 18.61
C LEU A 43 -0.57 6.35 17.97
N LEU A 44 -0.35 6.55 16.67
CA LEU A 44 0.66 5.82 15.91
C LEU A 44 2.07 6.20 16.34
N ASP A 45 2.37 7.49 16.47
CA ASP A 45 3.71 7.96 16.86
C ASP A 45 4.15 7.39 18.21
N ASN A 46 3.25 7.38 19.20
CA ASN A 46 3.54 6.81 20.51
C ASN A 46 3.74 5.28 20.44
N HIS A 47 3.00 4.61 19.57
CA HIS A 47 3.11 3.17 19.38
C HIS A 47 4.43 2.78 18.69
N ILE A 48 4.89 3.59 17.72
CA ILE A 48 6.20 3.47 17.08
C ILE A 48 7.31 3.64 18.11
N ASP A 49 7.28 4.73 18.88
CA ASP A 49 8.31 5.08 19.85
C ASP A 49 8.47 3.98 20.92
N ARG A 50 7.36 3.46 21.45
CA ARG A 50 7.37 2.37 22.44
C ARG A 50 7.85 1.03 21.88
N SER A 51 7.63 0.78 20.60
CA SER A 51 7.96 -0.50 19.97
C SER A 51 9.36 -0.49 19.35
N ALA A 52 9.92 0.69 19.06
CA ALA A 52 11.27 0.90 18.53
C ALA A 52 11.65 -0.12 17.43
N ARG A 53 12.72 -0.91 17.62
CA ARG A 53 13.16 -1.92 16.64
C ARG A 53 12.11 -3.00 16.32
N ARG A 54 11.16 -3.26 17.23
CA ARG A 54 10.06 -4.21 17.02
C ARG A 54 8.93 -3.62 16.19
N TRP A 55 8.96 -2.32 15.87
CA TRP A 55 7.95 -1.66 15.04
C TRP A 55 7.95 -2.14 13.58
N LEU A 56 9.10 -2.60 13.05
CA LEU A 56 9.23 -2.94 11.63
C LEU A 56 8.20 -3.97 11.17
N GLU A 57 8.03 -5.04 11.93
CA GLU A 57 7.10 -6.12 11.58
C GLU A 57 5.62 -5.65 11.58
N PRO A 58 5.09 -5.03 12.64
CA PRO A 58 3.77 -4.37 12.60
C PRO A 58 3.62 -3.33 11.49
N GLY A 59 4.68 -2.56 11.24
CA GLY A 59 4.73 -1.57 10.17
C GLY A 59 4.51 -2.18 8.79
N TYR A 60 5.14 -3.34 8.51
CA TYR A 60 4.93 -4.05 7.25
C TYR A 60 3.47 -4.52 7.09
N TYR A 61 2.84 -5.02 8.16
CA TYR A 61 1.44 -5.43 8.09
C TYR A 61 0.50 -4.26 7.83
N ILE A 62 0.75 -3.10 8.45
CA ILE A 62 0.00 -1.87 8.21
C ILE A 62 0.17 -1.42 6.76
N ASP A 63 1.39 -1.43 6.23
CA ASP A 63 1.66 -1.02 4.86
C ASP A 63 0.96 -1.92 3.83
N ILE A 64 1.05 -3.24 4.02
CA ILE A 64 0.33 -4.21 3.17
C ILE A 64 -1.19 -3.95 3.22
N ALA A 65 -1.76 -3.73 4.40
CA ALA A 65 -3.18 -3.46 4.53
C ALA A 65 -3.60 -2.14 3.85
N ASN A 66 -2.75 -1.11 3.92
CA ASN A 66 -2.98 0.17 3.23
C ASN A 66 -2.96 -0.02 1.71
N ILE A 67 -2.01 -0.79 1.19
CA ILE A 67 -1.96 -1.16 -0.23
C ILE A 67 -3.22 -1.91 -0.65
N CYS A 68 -3.71 -2.85 0.16
CA CYS A 68 -4.98 -3.53 -0.09
C CYS A 68 -6.14 -2.53 -0.13
N ALA A 69 -6.22 -1.58 0.81
CA ALA A 69 -7.28 -0.58 0.86
C ALA A 69 -7.26 0.34 -0.38
N LEU A 70 -6.08 0.80 -0.80
CA LEU A 70 -5.89 1.61 -2.01
C LEU A 70 -6.34 0.88 -3.29
N ASN A 71 -6.15 -0.44 -3.32
CA ASN A 71 -6.62 -1.30 -4.41
C ASN A 71 -8.09 -1.72 -4.27
N GLY A 72 -8.86 -1.10 -3.37
CA GLY A 72 -10.25 -1.45 -3.13
C GLY A 72 -10.44 -2.90 -2.65
N TYR A 73 -9.44 -3.44 -1.96
CA TYR A 73 -9.38 -4.83 -1.48
C TYR A 73 -9.54 -5.89 -2.60
N GLY A 74 -9.10 -5.57 -3.82
CA GLY A 74 -9.22 -6.47 -4.97
C GLY A 74 -10.57 -6.38 -5.69
N GLY A 75 -11.35 -5.34 -5.43
CA GLY A 75 -12.54 -5.03 -6.23
C GLY A 75 -12.21 -4.70 -7.69
N GLU A 76 -13.16 -4.92 -8.59
CA GLU A 76 -12.99 -4.75 -10.04
C GLU A 76 -12.64 -3.29 -10.44
N ASN A 77 -12.97 -2.33 -9.58
CA ASN A 77 -12.78 -0.90 -9.81
C ASN A 77 -11.58 -0.36 -9.02
N ILE A 78 -10.36 -0.64 -9.48
CA ILE A 78 -9.13 -0.10 -8.90
C ILE A 78 -8.90 1.32 -9.46
N PRO A 79 -9.04 2.40 -8.65
CA PRO A 79 -8.87 3.77 -9.15
C PRO A 79 -7.47 4.02 -9.71
N ILE A 80 -6.46 3.36 -9.13
CA ILE A 80 -5.07 3.42 -9.58
C ILE A 80 -4.93 2.78 -10.97
N ALA A 81 -5.58 1.66 -11.25
CA ALA A 81 -5.53 1.04 -12.58
C ALA A 81 -6.16 1.95 -13.64
N SER A 82 -7.24 2.66 -13.29
CA SER A 82 -7.84 3.68 -14.17
C SER A 82 -6.89 4.86 -14.40
N ALA A 83 -6.19 5.33 -13.37
CA ALA A 83 -5.18 6.39 -13.51
C ALA A 83 -3.98 5.96 -14.37
N LEU A 84 -3.51 4.72 -14.23
CA LEU A 84 -2.39 4.18 -15.01
C LEU A 84 -2.74 4.02 -16.50
N LYS A 85 -3.97 3.59 -16.84
CA LYS A 85 -4.43 3.49 -18.24
C LYS A 85 -4.40 4.83 -18.99
N ILE A 86 -4.62 5.95 -18.26
CA ILE A 86 -4.54 7.30 -18.83
C ILE A 86 -3.09 7.62 -19.23
N THR A 87 -2.10 7.16 -18.46
CA THR A 87 -0.68 7.42 -18.74
C THR A 87 -0.08 6.55 -19.85
N SER A 88 -0.63 5.34 -20.08
CA SER A 88 -0.20 4.45 -21.17
C SER A 88 -0.83 4.78 -22.52
N SER A 89 -1.82 5.67 -22.55
CA SER A 89 -2.50 6.09 -23.78
C SER A 89 -1.82 7.30 -24.43
N GLN A 90 -0.50 7.21 -24.65
CA GLN A 90 0.10 7.98 -25.75
C GLN A 90 -0.06 7.16 -27.03
N PRO A 91 -0.59 7.74 -28.13
CA PRO A 91 -0.72 7.04 -29.40
C PRO A 91 0.69 6.90 -30.00
N ASN A 92 1.34 5.77 -29.77
CA ASN A 92 2.46 5.39 -30.61
C ASN A 92 1.93 4.57 -31.77
N ALA A 93 2.32 4.98 -32.97
CA ALA A 93 1.87 4.44 -34.24
C ALA A 93 2.04 2.91 -34.32
N GLU A 94 1.08 2.28 -34.98
CA GLU A 94 1.17 1.05 -35.77
C GLU A 94 2.44 0.21 -35.55
N SER A 95 2.32 -0.94 -34.89
CA SER A 95 3.29 -2.02 -35.05
C SER A 95 2.55 -3.29 -35.42
N GLU A 96 2.69 -3.62 -36.70
CA GLU A 96 2.19 -4.81 -37.38
C GLU A 96 2.62 -6.10 -36.66
N SER A 97 1.79 -7.13 -36.85
CA SER A 97 2.03 -8.51 -36.44
C SER A 97 3.35 -9.04 -37.00
N GLN A 98 4.25 -9.51 -36.13
CA GLN A 98 5.31 -10.45 -36.52
C GLN A 98 5.44 -11.54 -35.46
N ASP A 99 4.93 -12.73 -35.80
CA ASP A 99 5.29 -13.98 -35.12
C ASP A 99 6.80 -14.18 -35.20
N GLN A 100 7.49 -14.18 -34.05
CA GLN A 100 8.88 -14.63 -33.99
C GLN A 100 8.95 -16.01 -33.33
N PRO A 101 9.70 -16.97 -33.93
CA PRO A 101 9.84 -18.29 -33.37
C PRO A 101 10.76 -18.25 -32.14
N MET A 102 10.40 -19.09 -31.17
CA MET A 102 11.09 -19.29 -29.90
C MET A 102 12.55 -19.71 -30.14
N GLN A 103 13.51 -18.84 -29.81
CA GLN A 103 14.92 -19.22 -29.69
C GLN A 103 15.31 -19.32 -28.21
N GLU A 104 15.66 -20.54 -27.82
CA GLU A 104 16.23 -20.90 -26.54
C GLU A 104 17.73 -20.56 -26.53
N GLY A 105 18.23 -19.87 -25.50
CA GLY A 105 19.68 -19.75 -25.31
C GLY A 105 20.20 -18.55 -24.51
N THR A 106 20.40 -18.77 -23.21
CA THR A 106 21.45 -18.18 -22.35
C THR A 106 21.28 -16.72 -21.89
N THR A 107 20.86 -16.57 -20.63
CA THR A 107 21.04 -15.36 -19.81
C THR A 107 22.51 -14.96 -19.65
N PRO A 108 22.80 -13.65 -19.69
CA PRO A 108 23.69 -13.04 -18.72
C PRO A 108 22.94 -12.03 -17.84
N ARG A 109 23.29 -12.10 -16.55
CA ARG A 109 22.80 -11.36 -15.40
C ARG A 109 23.45 -9.97 -15.31
N ALA A 110 22.66 -9.01 -14.80
CA ALA A 110 22.98 -7.63 -14.37
C ALA A 110 23.11 -6.60 -15.53
N THR A 111 22.50 -5.41 -15.52
CA THR A 111 22.43 -4.42 -14.43
C THR A 111 21.42 -3.32 -14.80
N ALA A 112 20.41 -3.03 -13.97
CA ALA A 112 19.74 -1.72 -13.91
C ALA A 112 18.87 -1.65 -12.65
N VAL A 113 19.50 -1.70 -11.47
CA VAL A 113 18.86 -1.17 -10.25
C VAL A 113 19.26 0.29 -10.19
N ALA A 114 18.46 1.17 -10.79
CA ALA A 114 18.54 2.60 -10.48
C ALA A 114 18.09 2.75 -9.02
N SER A 115 18.94 3.38 -8.21
CA SER A 115 18.76 3.48 -6.76
C SER A 115 17.50 4.28 -6.44
N ILE A 116 16.67 3.76 -5.54
CA ILE A 116 15.45 4.39 -5.04
C ILE A 116 15.74 5.79 -4.47
N ASP A 117 16.97 6.03 -4.00
CA ASP A 117 17.42 7.32 -3.48
C ASP A 117 17.34 8.45 -4.53
N ASP A 118 17.59 8.17 -5.81
CA ASP A 118 17.53 9.19 -6.87
C ASP A 118 16.10 9.67 -7.12
N ALA A 119 15.11 8.79 -6.94
CA ALA A 119 13.69 9.14 -7.08
C ALA A 119 13.21 10.01 -5.91
N VAL A 120 13.71 9.76 -4.69
CA VAL A 120 13.38 10.54 -3.50
C VAL A 120 13.98 11.95 -3.56
N ASP A 121 15.19 12.06 -4.09
CA ASP A 121 15.90 13.34 -4.20
C ASP A 121 15.30 14.25 -5.29
N GLY A 122 14.75 13.66 -6.36
CA GLY A 122 13.99 14.37 -7.39
C GLY A 122 12.72 15.02 -6.85
N ALA A 123 11.99 14.34 -5.96
CA ALA A 123 10.76 14.86 -5.36
C ALA A 123 11.01 16.06 -4.43
N ARG A 124 12.15 16.10 -3.73
CA ARG A 124 12.51 17.23 -2.84
C ARG A 124 12.83 18.52 -3.60
N ARG A 125 13.35 18.44 -4.82
CA ARG A 125 13.74 19.62 -5.62
C ARG A 125 12.55 20.30 -6.30
N GLY A 126 11.39 19.64 -6.38
CA GLY A 126 10.17 20.18 -6.98
C GLY A 126 9.35 21.11 -6.08
N LEU A 127 9.60 21.16 -4.77
CA LEU A 127 8.81 21.94 -3.81
C LEU A 127 9.36 23.34 -3.47
N SER A 128 10.40 23.82 -4.17
CA SER A 128 10.98 25.15 -3.93
C SER A 128 10.78 26.14 -5.09
N ARG A 129 9.63 26.12 -5.76
CA ARG A 129 9.24 27.17 -6.71
C ARG A 129 7.82 27.65 -6.51
#